data_AF-A0A3M1HS08-F1
#
_entry.id   AF-A0A3M1HS08-F1
#
_cell.length_a   1.000
_cell.length_b   1.000
_cell.length_c   1.000
_cell.angle_alpha   90.00
_cell.angle_beta   90.00
_cell.angle_gamma   90.00
#
_symmetry.space_group_name_H-M   'P 1'
#
loop_
_entity.id
_entity.type
_entity.pdbx_description
1 polymer ?
#
loop_
_entity_poly.entity_id
_entity_poly.type
_entity_poly.pdbx_seq_one_letter_code
_entity_poly.pdbx_strand_id
1 'polypeptide(L)'
;MTRIEFAGHYDEAIFLTALRCHYRPLRRATWVLLGMVALLDAAACLAAESFADALSWLVPSLIVVAALIYFLYLPRRQARIMARSPLARSRISGDADGHRLSMTGETLQAQISWHDFRAYTLAADLVLLYHGKNAFNIIPRRWFGDERAWDEFLSLMQTGIAADKESVPFRLTWWQWLLLLVAVLLLLALFLPPLLS
;
A
#
# COMPACT_ATOMS: atom_id res chain seq x y z
N MET A 1 10.90 -30.14 -16.02
CA MET A 1 10.50 -28.81 -15.51
C MET A 1 10.76 -28.80 -14.02
N THR A 2 11.55 -27.86 -13.52
CA THR A 2 11.86 -27.74 -12.09
C THR A 2 10.64 -27.19 -11.37
N ARG A 3 10.19 -27.89 -10.33
CA ARG A 3 9.11 -27.46 -9.44
C ARG A 3 9.75 -26.85 -8.19
N ILE A 4 9.32 -25.64 -7.84
CA ILE A 4 9.87 -24.91 -6.70
C ILE A 4 8.85 -24.95 -5.58
N GLU A 5 9.20 -25.58 -4.47
CA GLU A 5 8.34 -25.72 -3.30
C GLU A 5 8.62 -24.61 -2.28
N PHE A 6 7.56 -24.13 -1.63
CA PHE A 6 7.65 -23.18 -0.53
C PHE A 6 6.59 -23.48 0.52
N ALA A 7 6.88 -23.17 1.78
CA ALA A 7 5.92 -23.34 2.86
C ALA A 7 6.19 -22.40 4.03
N GLY A 8 5.13 -22.00 4.72
CA GLY A 8 5.27 -21.25 5.96
C GLY A 8 3.93 -20.80 6.54
N HIS A 9 4.02 -19.85 7.46
CA HIS A 9 2.88 -19.21 8.10
C HIS A 9 2.93 -17.70 7.84
N TYR A 10 1.75 -17.10 7.71
CA TYR A 10 1.65 -15.65 7.75
C TYR A 10 1.71 -15.16 9.18
N ASP A 11 2.41 -14.05 9.40
CA ASP A 11 2.41 -13.32 10.67
C ASP A 11 2.05 -11.85 10.43
N GLU A 12 1.89 -11.09 11.52
CA GLU A 12 1.59 -9.66 11.47
C GLU A 12 2.68 -8.88 10.71
N ALA A 13 3.94 -9.31 10.79
CA ALA A 13 5.06 -8.64 10.13
C ALA A 13 4.95 -8.77 8.60
N ILE A 14 4.67 -9.96 8.07
CA ILE A 14 4.45 -10.18 6.63
C ILE A 14 3.30 -9.31 6.14
N PHE A 15 2.15 -9.33 6.80
CA PHE A 15 1.00 -8.53 6.37
C PHE A 15 1.30 -7.03 6.41
N LEU A 16 2.00 -6.57 7.45
CA LEU A 16 2.37 -5.17 7.56
C LEU A 16 3.34 -4.75 6.44
N THR A 17 4.33 -5.59 6.11
CA THR A 17 5.26 -5.34 5.00
C THR A 17 4.52 -5.36 3.66
N ALA A 18 3.60 -6.31 3.46
CA ALA A 18 2.76 -6.38 2.27
C ALA A 18 1.90 -5.12 2.11
N LEU A 19 1.19 -4.69 3.15
CA LEU A 19 0.37 -3.46 3.11
C LEU A 19 1.22 -2.21 2.87
N ARG A 20 2.40 -2.11 3.50
CA ARG A 20 3.33 -0.99 3.27
C ARG A 20 3.86 -0.98 1.83
N CYS A 21 4.12 -2.15 1.26
CA CYS A 21 4.57 -2.31 -0.11
C CYS A 21 3.45 -1.88 -1.08
N HIS A 22 2.23 -2.37 -0.86
CA HIS A 22 1.06 -2.02 -1.65
C HIS A 22 0.74 -0.51 -1.62
N TYR A 23 0.81 0.14 -0.45
CA TYR A 23 0.52 1.57 -0.30
C TYR A 23 1.75 2.50 -0.40
N ARG A 24 2.93 1.98 -0.76
CA ARG A 24 4.18 2.74 -0.84
C ARG A 24 4.08 4.06 -1.64
N PRO A 25 3.48 4.09 -2.86
CA PRO A 25 3.45 5.32 -3.65
C PRO A 25 2.60 6.41 -2.99
N LEU A 26 1.43 6.07 -2.43
CA LEU A 26 0.61 7.04 -1.71
C LEU A 26 1.35 7.58 -0.50
N ARG A 27 2.01 6.71 0.27
CA ARG A 27 2.66 7.12 1.53
C ARG A 27 3.66 8.25 1.33
N ARG A 28 4.47 8.23 0.26
CA ARG A 28 5.40 9.32 -0.05
C ARG A 28 4.67 10.62 -0.36
N ALA A 29 3.69 10.55 -1.26
CA ALA A 29 2.93 11.72 -1.69
C ALA A 29 2.11 12.33 -0.53
N THR A 30 1.54 11.48 0.32
CA THR A 30 0.86 11.89 1.56
C THR A 30 1.81 12.58 2.52
N TRP A 31 3.03 12.09 2.73
CA TRP A 31 3.97 12.77 3.64
C TRP A 31 4.35 14.17 3.14
N VAL A 32 4.51 14.34 1.83
CA VAL A 32 4.72 15.66 1.23
C VAL A 32 3.51 16.56 1.49
N LEU A 33 2.30 16.06 1.22
CA LEU A 33 1.05 16.79 1.45
C LEU A 33 0.89 17.16 2.94
N LEU A 34 1.14 16.22 3.85
CA LEU A 34 1.09 16.45 5.29
C LEU A 34 2.09 17.51 5.74
N GLY A 35 3.31 17.47 5.21
CA GLY A 35 4.32 18.49 5.48
C GLY A 35 3.89 19.88 4.98
N MET A 36 3.30 19.96 3.79
CA MET A 36 2.75 21.20 3.26
C MET A 36 1.61 21.74 4.12
N VAL A 37 0.63 20.90 4.48
CA VAL A 37 -0.50 21.32 5.32
C VAL A 37 -0.01 21.76 6.70
N ALA A 38 0.91 21.02 7.32
CA ALA A 38 1.49 21.41 8.62
C ALA A 38 2.27 22.73 8.54
N LEU A 39 2.98 23.00 7.45
CA LEU A 39 3.68 24.26 7.24
C LEU A 39 2.70 25.44 7.07
N LEU A 40 1.63 25.23 6.30
CA LEU A 40 0.56 26.22 6.14
C LEU A 40 -0.12 26.51 7.48
N ASP A 41 -0.43 25.46 8.25
CA ASP A 41 -1.05 25.55 9.58
C ASP A 41 -0.15 26.31 10.59
N ALA A 42 1.16 26.10 10.52
CA ALA A 42 2.12 26.83 11.34
C ALA A 42 2.22 28.31 10.94
N ALA A 43 2.34 28.62 9.64
CA ALA A 43 2.40 29.99 9.15
C ALA A 43 1.14 30.78 9.52
N ALA A 44 0.00 30.12 9.39
CA ALA A 44 -1.29 30.58 9.83
C ALA A 44 -1.40 30.89 11.32
N CYS A 45 -0.96 29.96 12.18
CA CYS A 45 -0.96 30.18 13.63
C CYS A 45 -0.08 31.36 14.03
N LEU A 46 1.03 31.59 13.32
CA LEU A 46 1.90 32.74 13.54
C LEU A 46 1.30 34.06 13.05
N ALA A 47 0.42 34.00 12.05
CA ALA A 47 -0.28 35.16 11.49
C ALA A 47 -1.62 35.46 12.19
N ALA A 48 -2.10 34.59 13.08
CA ALA A 48 -3.38 34.75 13.74
C ALA A 48 -3.32 35.89 14.77
N GLU A 49 -4.13 36.94 14.55
CA GLU A 49 -4.25 38.08 15.47
C GLU A 49 -5.34 37.85 16.53
N SER A 50 -6.28 36.94 16.27
CA SER A 50 -7.39 36.63 17.17
C SER A 50 -7.62 35.14 17.38
N PHE A 51 -8.36 34.81 18.44
CA PHE A 51 -8.79 33.44 18.73
C PHE A 51 -9.74 32.88 17.65
N ALA A 52 -10.56 33.74 17.03
CA ALA A 52 -11.44 33.34 15.94
C ALA A 52 -10.63 32.91 14.71
N ASP A 53 -9.52 33.61 14.43
CA ASP A 53 -8.59 33.23 13.38
C ASP A 53 -7.92 31.89 13.69
N ALA A 54 -7.49 31.68 14.95
CA ALA A 54 -6.94 30.40 15.39
C ALA A 54 -7.93 29.23 15.23
N LEU A 55 -9.23 29.46 15.47
CA LEU A 55 -10.26 28.42 15.35
C LEU A 55 -10.50 28.00 13.89
N SER A 56 -10.28 28.91 12.92
CA SER A 56 -10.42 28.61 11.50
C SER A 56 -9.43 27.53 11.00
N TRP A 57 -8.30 27.37 11.71
CA TRP A 57 -7.25 26.40 11.40
C TRP A 57 -7.53 24.99 11.92
N LEU A 58 -8.55 24.83 12.78
CA LEU A 58 -8.90 23.55 13.37
C LEU A 58 -9.27 22.50 12.31
N VAL A 59 -9.90 22.91 11.20
CA VAL A 59 -10.28 22.00 10.11
C VAL A 59 -9.05 21.44 9.37
N PRO A 60 -8.09 22.25 8.87
CA PRO A 60 -6.81 21.76 8.36
C PRO A 60 -6.06 20.83 9.31
N SER A 61 -5.95 21.18 10.61
CA SER A 61 -5.27 20.32 11.58
C SER A 61 -5.98 18.97 11.75
N LEU A 62 -7.31 18.94 11.75
CA LEU A 62 -8.08 17.69 11.78
C LEU A 62 -7.83 16.81 10.55
N ILE A 63 -7.67 17.39 9.36
CA ILE A 63 -7.32 16.66 8.14
C ILE A 63 -5.94 16.00 8.29
N VAL A 64 -4.96 16.72 8.83
CA VAL A 64 -3.63 16.18 9.12
C VAL A 64 -3.72 14.98 10.07
N VAL A 65 -4.45 15.12 11.17
CA VAL A 65 -4.64 14.05 12.15
C VAL A 65 -5.34 12.84 11.53
N ALA A 66 -6.40 13.05 10.74
CA ALA A 66 -7.11 11.99 10.05
C ALA A 66 -6.20 11.23 9.07
N ALA A 67 -5.37 11.95 8.32
CA ALA A 67 -4.38 11.35 7.42
C ALA A 67 -3.33 10.54 8.21
N LEU A 68 -2.79 11.06 9.32
CA LEU A 68 -1.87 10.31 10.17
C LEU A 68 -2.49 9.00 10.67
N ILE A 69 -3.74 9.03 11.13
CA ILE A 69 -4.47 7.81 11.54
C ILE A 69 -4.60 6.84 10.35
N TYR A 70 -5.04 7.34 9.19
CA TYR A 70 -5.25 6.50 8.01
C TYR A 70 -3.96 5.80 7.56
N PHE A 71 -2.81 6.50 7.53
CA PHE A 71 -1.57 5.94 6.99
C PHE A 71 -0.67 5.25 8.01
N LEU A 72 -0.77 5.57 9.30
CA LEU A 72 0.08 4.99 10.35
C LEU A 72 -0.62 3.94 11.18
N TYR A 73 -1.91 4.14 11.47
CA TYR A 73 -2.67 3.29 12.37
C TYR A 73 -3.43 2.20 11.61
N LEU A 74 -4.13 2.53 10.51
CA LEU A 74 -4.94 1.53 9.79
C LEU A 74 -4.14 0.34 9.24
N PRO A 75 -2.95 0.50 8.63
CA PRO A 75 -2.20 -0.66 8.11
C PRO A 75 -1.79 -1.62 9.22
N ARG A 76 -1.43 -1.11 10.40
CA ARG A 76 -1.13 -1.95 11.57
C ARG A 76 -2.37 -2.68 12.07
N ARG A 77 -3.50 -1.97 12.17
CA ARG A 77 -4.78 -2.57 12.57
C ARG A 77 -5.21 -3.65 11.58
N GLN A 78 -5.13 -3.40 10.29
CA GLN A 78 -5.44 -4.37 9.23
C GLN A 78 -4.50 -5.58 9.29
N ALA A 79 -3.19 -5.36 9.39
CA ALA A 79 -2.22 -6.45 9.53
C ALA A 79 -2.52 -7.34 10.73
N ARG A 80 -2.86 -6.75 11.88
CA ARG A 80 -3.24 -7.50 13.09
C ARG A 80 -4.54 -8.28 12.92
N ILE A 81 -5.54 -7.72 12.24
CA ILE A 81 -6.79 -8.42 11.93
C ILE A 81 -6.50 -9.62 11.00
N MET A 82 -5.71 -9.40 9.95
CA MET A 82 -5.33 -10.45 9.00
C MET A 82 -4.50 -11.56 9.67
N ALA A 83 -3.56 -11.21 10.55
CA ALA A 83 -2.76 -12.17 11.32
C ALA A 83 -3.58 -13.05 12.28
N ARG A 84 -4.80 -12.63 12.64
CA ARG A 84 -5.72 -13.41 13.47
C ARG A 84 -6.70 -14.25 12.65
N SER A 85 -6.76 -14.04 11.33
CA SER A 85 -7.68 -14.76 10.45
C SER A 85 -7.31 -16.26 10.38
N PRO A 86 -8.26 -17.16 10.06
CA PRO A 86 -7.97 -18.58 9.89
C PRO A 86 -6.86 -18.84 8.86
N LEU A 87 -6.81 -18.02 7.81
CA LEU A 87 -5.78 -18.08 6.76
C LEU A 87 -4.37 -17.88 7.30
N ALA A 88 -4.19 -17.02 8.32
CA ALA A 88 -2.88 -16.77 8.88
C ALA A 88 -2.40 -17.85 9.86
N ARG A 89 -3.36 -18.54 10.50
CA ARG A 89 -3.05 -19.62 11.45
C ARG A 89 -2.67 -20.91 10.76
N SER A 90 -3.25 -21.20 9.60
CA SER A 90 -2.95 -22.41 8.86
C SER A 90 -1.56 -22.35 8.24
N ARG A 91 -0.92 -23.52 8.15
CA ARG A 91 0.32 -23.65 7.37
C ARG A 91 -0.07 -23.61 5.90
N ILE A 92 0.57 -22.71 5.16
CA ILE A 92 0.41 -22.62 3.72
C ILE A 92 1.62 -23.27 3.09
N SER A 93 1.36 -24.15 2.15
CA SER A 93 2.34 -24.78 1.28
C SER A 93 1.98 -24.44 -0.15
N GLY A 94 2.96 -24.44 -1.03
CA GLY A 94 2.70 -24.21 -2.43
C GLY A 94 3.87 -24.63 -3.28
N ASP A 95 3.60 -24.60 -4.56
CA ASP A 95 4.59 -24.89 -5.57
C ASP A 95 4.40 -23.99 -6.79
N ALA A 96 5.52 -23.65 -7.40
CA ALA A 96 5.59 -22.89 -8.62
C ALA A 96 6.25 -23.75 -9.70
N ASP A 97 5.62 -23.79 -10.88
CA ASP A 97 6.19 -24.39 -12.09
C ASP A 97 6.22 -23.35 -13.23
N GLY A 98 6.55 -23.78 -14.45
CA GLY A 98 6.62 -22.89 -15.62
C GLY A 98 5.28 -22.30 -16.07
N HIS A 99 4.15 -22.76 -15.52
CA HIS A 99 2.81 -22.40 -16.00
C HIS A 99 1.93 -21.77 -14.93
N ARG A 100 2.07 -22.20 -13.67
CA ARG A 100 1.15 -21.81 -12.59
C ARG A 100 1.83 -21.71 -11.23
N LEU A 101 1.15 -20.98 -10.36
CA LEU A 101 1.34 -20.98 -8.91
C LEU A 101 0.22 -21.79 -8.25
N SER A 102 0.60 -22.82 -7.50
CA SER A 102 -0.33 -23.60 -6.68
C SER A 102 -0.11 -23.27 -5.20
N MET A 103 -1.18 -23.05 -4.46
CA MET A 103 -1.15 -22.81 -3.02
C MET A 103 -2.20 -23.67 -2.34
N THR A 104 -1.80 -24.35 -1.27
CA THR A 104 -2.64 -25.23 -0.46
C THR A 104 -2.43 -24.91 1.02
N GLY A 105 -3.52 -24.67 1.73
CA GLY A 105 -3.60 -24.58 3.18
C GLY A 105 -4.90 -25.23 3.66
N GLU A 106 -5.15 -25.23 4.97
CA GLU A 106 -6.33 -25.89 5.54
C GLU A 106 -7.66 -25.40 4.96
N THR A 107 -7.75 -24.11 4.64
CA THR A 107 -8.96 -23.46 4.11
C THR A 107 -8.75 -22.80 2.75
N LEU A 108 -7.57 -22.97 2.15
CA LEU A 108 -7.18 -22.32 0.91
C LEU A 108 -6.70 -23.39 -0.08
N GLN A 109 -7.34 -23.47 -1.24
CA GLN A 109 -6.81 -24.19 -2.38
C GLN A 109 -6.91 -23.28 -3.59
N ALA A 110 -5.76 -22.90 -4.14
CA ALA A 110 -5.68 -22.00 -5.28
C ALA A 110 -4.67 -22.52 -6.28
N GLN A 111 -5.02 -22.47 -7.56
CA GLN A 111 -4.13 -22.70 -8.68
C GLN A 111 -4.35 -21.54 -9.66
N ILE A 112 -3.32 -20.74 -9.90
CA ILE A 112 -3.42 -19.51 -10.68
C ILE A 112 -2.36 -19.56 -11.77
N SER A 113 -2.77 -19.40 -13.03
CA SER A 113 -1.84 -19.32 -14.16
C SER A 113 -0.99 -18.06 -14.04
N TRP A 114 0.28 -18.11 -14.46
CA TRP A 114 1.11 -16.90 -14.50
C TRP A 114 0.48 -15.79 -15.35
N HIS A 115 -0.27 -16.17 -16.39
CA HIS A 115 -0.98 -15.24 -17.26
C HIS A 115 -2.18 -14.54 -16.59
N ASP A 116 -2.72 -15.07 -15.50
CA ASP A 116 -3.85 -14.47 -14.77
C ASP A 116 -3.38 -13.35 -13.83
N PHE A 117 -2.09 -13.35 -13.46
CA PHE A 117 -1.51 -12.22 -12.75
C PHE A 117 -1.41 -11.01 -13.67
N ARG A 118 -1.83 -9.87 -13.11
CA ARG A 118 -1.83 -8.56 -13.73
C ARG A 118 -0.62 -7.71 -13.38
N ALA A 119 0.10 -8.04 -12.32
CA ALA A 119 1.26 -7.29 -11.88
C ALA A 119 1.98 -8.05 -10.77
N TYR A 120 3.19 -7.61 -10.48
CA TYR A 120 3.85 -7.95 -9.23
C TYR A 120 4.57 -6.72 -8.65
N THR A 121 4.80 -6.76 -7.34
CA THR A 121 5.64 -5.77 -6.66
C THR A 121 6.65 -6.49 -5.78
N LEU A 122 7.93 -6.20 -5.99
CA LEU A 122 9.02 -6.73 -5.19
C LEU A 122 9.27 -5.86 -3.95
N ALA A 123 9.36 -6.50 -2.79
CA ALA A 123 9.92 -5.96 -1.56
C ALA A 123 11.24 -6.68 -1.23
N ALA A 124 11.92 -6.27 -0.16
CA ALA A 124 13.20 -6.87 0.22
C ALA A 124 13.07 -8.35 0.66
N ASP A 125 11.92 -8.70 1.27
CA ASP A 125 11.67 -9.96 1.97
C ASP A 125 10.40 -10.69 1.48
N LEU A 126 9.68 -10.14 0.51
CA LEU A 126 8.47 -10.75 -0.07
C LEU A 126 8.20 -10.24 -1.48
N VAL A 127 7.34 -10.95 -2.20
CA VAL A 127 6.69 -10.46 -3.42
C VAL A 127 5.18 -10.42 -3.26
N LEU A 128 4.56 -9.43 -3.88
CA LEU A 128 3.11 -9.33 -4.03
C LEU A 128 2.74 -9.68 -5.47
N LEU A 129 1.86 -10.66 -5.66
CA LEU A 129 1.38 -11.10 -6.98
C LEU A 129 -0.09 -10.68 -7.14
N TYR A 130 -0.35 -9.71 -8.01
CA TYR A 130 -1.68 -9.13 -8.18
C TYR A 130 -2.46 -9.86 -9.25
N HIS A 131 -3.66 -10.33 -8.93
CA HIS A 131 -4.63 -10.85 -9.90
C HIS A 131 -5.80 -9.87 -10.13
N GLY A 132 -5.87 -8.80 -9.33
CA GLY A 132 -6.81 -7.69 -9.47
C GLY A 132 -6.32 -6.42 -8.76
N LYS A 133 -7.13 -5.35 -8.77
CA LYS A 133 -6.73 -4.04 -8.22
C LYS A 133 -6.40 -4.08 -6.71
N ASN A 134 -7.17 -4.84 -5.95
CA ASN A 134 -7.06 -4.96 -4.49
C ASN A 134 -6.91 -6.43 -4.06
N ALA A 135 -6.46 -7.29 -4.97
CA ALA A 135 -6.41 -8.73 -4.75
C ALA A 135 -5.04 -9.24 -5.16
N PHE A 136 -4.28 -9.72 -4.19
CA PHE A 136 -2.91 -10.16 -4.35
C PHE A 136 -2.56 -11.32 -3.41
N ASN A 137 -1.66 -12.18 -3.87
CA ASN A 137 -0.99 -13.18 -3.04
C ASN A 137 0.30 -12.61 -2.49
N ILE A 138 0.63 -12.97 -1.24
CA ILE A 138 1.86 -12.57 -0.58
C ILE A 138 2.76 -13.79 -0.52
N ILE A 139 3.95 -13.71 -1.12
CA ILE A 139 4.91 -14.81 -1.10
C ILE A 139 6.20 -14.31 -0.42
N PRO A 140 6.38 -14.61 0.88
CA PRO A 140 7.59 -14.29 1.62
C PRO A 140 8.81 -15.09 1.16
N ARG A 141 9.96 -14.43 1.06
CA ARG A 141 11.25 -15.06 0.76
C ARG A 141 11.63 -16.14 1.76
N ARG A 142 11.29 -15.94 3.05
CA ARG A 142 11.59 -16.89 4.13
C ARG A 142 10.79 -18.21 4.07
N TRP A 143 9.86 -18.36 3.13
CA TRP A 143 9.14 -19.63 2.92
C TRP A 143 9.90 -20.60 2.02
N PHE A 144 10.98 -20.16 1.40
CA PHE A 144 11.86 -20.97 0.57
C PHE A 144 12.98 -21.56 1.43
N GLY A 145 13.41 -22.78 1.11
CA GLY A 145 14.45 -23.48 1.88
C GLY A 145 15.84 -22.84 1.74
N ASP A 146 16.11 -22.21 0.61
CA ASP A 146 17.35 -21.51 0.32
C ASP A 146 17.14 -20.32 -0.63
N GLU A 147 18.20 -19.54 -0.81
CA GLU A 147 18.19 -18.35 -1.68
C GLU A 147 18.03 -18.71 -3.16
N ARG A 148 18.56 -19.86 -3.58
CA ARG A 148 18.51 -20.29 -4.97
C ARG A 148 17.07 -20.58 -5.39
N ALA A 149 16.30 -21.24 -4.54
CA ALA A 149 14.88 -21.51 -4.77
C ALA A 149 14.07 -20.19 -4.88
N TRP A 150 14.42 -19.18 -4.08
CA TRP A 150 13.83 -17.85 -4.19
C TRP A 150 14.16 -17.17 -5.53
N ASP A 151 15.42 -17.19 -5.95
CA ASP A 151 15.85 -16.60 -7.21
C ASP A 151 15.22 -17.31 -8.42
N GLU A 152 15.17 -18.64 -8.40
CA GLU A 152 14.48 -19.45 -9.42
C GLU A 152 12.98 -19.11 -9.47
N PHE A 153 12.34 -18.90 -8.32
CA PHE A 153 10.93 -18.49 -8.25
C PHE A 153 10.70 -17.10 -8.84
N LEU A 154 11.57 -16.14 -8.53
CA LEU A 154 11.50 -14.80 -9.12
C LEU A 154 11.68 -14.85 -10.64
N SER A 155 12.61 -15.66 -11.13
CA SER A 155 12.83 -15.85 -12.57
C SER A 155 11.60 -16.44 -13.27
N LEU A 156 10.96 -17.46 -12.68
CA LEU A 156 9.72 -18.06 -13.22
C LEU A 156 8.60 -17.02 -13.29
N MET A 157 8.37 -16.32 -12.19
CA MET A 157 7.35 -15.28 -12.10
C MET A 157 7.59 -14.17 -13.12
N GLN A 158 8.82 -13.65 -13.25
CA GLN A 158 9.15 -12.57 -14.18
C GLN A 158 9.00 -12.99 -15.65
N THR A 159 9.22 -14.26 -15.96
CA THR A 159 9.03 -14.80 -17.31
C THR A 159 7.56 -15.04 -17.63
N GLY A 160 6.77 -15.49 -16.65
CA GLY A 160 5.36 -15.83 -16.83
C GLY A 160 4.41 -14.64 -16.75
N ILE A 161 4.73 -13.62 -15.94
CA ILE A 161 3.93 -12.40 -15.82
C ILE A 161 4.42 -11.41 -16.87
N ALA A 162 3.58 -11.13 -17.87
CA ALA A 162 3.94 -10.26 -18.97
C ALA A 162 4.39 -8.87 -18.47
N ALA A 163 5.58 -8.43 -18.93
CA ALA A 163 6.29 -7.24 -18.45
C ALA A 163 5.55 -5.92 -18.70
N ASP A 164 4.59 -5.93 -19.62
CA ASP A 164 3.73 -4.83 -20.01
C ASP A 164 2.54 -4.61 -19.06
N LYS A 165 2.26 -5.55 -18.15
CA LYS A 165 1.16 -5.41 -17.22
C LYS A 165 1.57 -4.54 -16.03
N GLU A 166 1.22 -3.25 -16.17
CA GLU A 166 1.51 -2.17 -15.22
C GLU A 166 1.38 -2.64 -13.77
N SER A 167 2.46 -2.41 -13.00
CA SER A 167 2.55 -2.62 -11.56
C SER A 167 1.45 -1.84 -10.84
N VAL A 168 0.21 -2.35 -10.73
CA VAL A 168 -1.03 -1.63 -10.37
C VAL A 168 -0.72 -0.47 -9.44
N PRO A 169 -0.39 0.72 -9.96
CA PRO A 169 -0.14 1.81 -9.08
C PRO A 169 -1.55 2.21 -8.73
N PHE A 170 -1.83 2.31 -7.44
CA PHE A 170 -2.82 3.27 -7.01
C PHE A 170 -2.28 4.65 -7.45
N ARG A 171 -2.44 4.97 -8.73
CA ARG A 171 -2.21 6.30 -9.27
C ARG A 171 -3.35 7.11 -8.70
N LEU A 172 -3.02 8.05 -7.81
CA LEU A 172 -3.91 9.20 -7.74
C LEU A 172 -3.96 9.74 -9.17
N THR A 173 -5.11 9.61 -9.81
CA THR A 173 -5.30 10.15 -11.15
C THR A 173 -5.06 11.65 -11.09
N TRP A 174 -4.55 12.24 -12.17
CA TRP A 174 -4.24 13.68 -12.21
C TRP A 174 -5.43 14.56 -11.77
N TRP A 175 -6.67 14.11 -11.99
CA TRP A 175 -7.88 14.81 -11.52
C TRP A 175 -8.06 14.76 -10.00
N GLN A 176 -7.59 13.72 -9.31
CA GLN A 176 -7.60 13.67 -7.84
C GLN A 176 -6.60 14.66 -7.26
N TRP A 177 -5.44 14.82 -7.91
CA TRP A 177 -4.50 15.89 -7.59
C TRP A 177 -5.08 17.27 -7.88
N LEU A 178 -5.78 17.43 -9.01
CA LEU A 178 -6.46 18.67 -9.34
C LEU A 178 -7.55 19.00 -8.31
N LEU A 179 -8.35 18.03 -7.87
CA LEU A 179 -9.36 18.23 -6.83
C LEU A 179 -8.73 18.62 -5.50
N LEU A 180 -7.63 17.97 -5.11
CA LEU A 180 -6.87 18.35 -3.92
C LEU A 180 -6.35 19.79 -4.03
N LEU A 181 -5.76 20.15 -5.17
CA LEU A 181 -5.27 21.50 -5.43
C LEU A 181 -6.40 22.53 -5.41
N VAL A 182 -7.52 22.25 -6.08
CA VAL A 182 -8.71 23.13 -6.09
C VAL A 182 -9.28 23.27 -4.69
N ALA A 183 -9.38 22.20 -3.91
CA ALA A 183 -9.82 22.28 -2.52
C ALA A 183 -8.89 23.16 -1.67
N VAL A 184 -7.57 23.03 -1.84
CA VAL A 184 -6.59 23.89 -1.18
C VAL A 184 -6.71 25.35 -1.63
N LEU A 185 -6.87 25.61 -2.92
CA LEU A 185 -7.03 26.97 -3.46
C LEU A 185 -8.34 27.62 -3.01
N LEU A 186 -9.45 26.87 -2.96
CA LEU A 186 -10.73 27.36 -2.46
C LEU A 186 -10.66 27.66 -0.97
N LEU A 187 -9.98 26.81 -0.19
CA LEU A 187 -9.69 27.10 1.21
C LEU A 187 -8.88 28.40 1.33
N LEU A 188 -7.77 28.52 0.60
CA LEU A 188 -6.95 29.75 0.62
C LEU A 188 -7.75 30.99 0.22
N ALA A 189 -8.61 30.89 -0.80
CA ALA A 189 -9.44 32.00 -1.27
C ALA A 189 -10.52 32.43 -0.26
N LEU A 190 -11.04 31.49 0.55
CA LEU A 190 -11.96 31.81 1.65
C LEU A 190 -11.29 32.56 2.79
N PHE A 191 -9.96 32.45 2.93
CA PHE A 191 -9.19 33.04 4.03
C PHE A 191 -8.35 34.25 3.62
N LEU A 192 -8.26 34.57 2.33
CA LEU A 192 -7.69 35.83 1.86
C LEU A 192 -8.69 36.97 2.18
N PRO A 193 -8.31 37.98 3.00
CA PRO A 193 -9.16 39.15 3.18
C PRO A 193 -9.44 39.76 1.79
N PRO A 194 -10.63 40.33 1.56
CA PRO A 194 -10.94 40.95 0.29
C PRO A 194 -9.88 42.02 0.03
N LEU A 195 -9.02 41.78 -0.97
CA LEU A 195 -7.94 42.70 -1.39
C LEU A 195 -8.48 44.01 -2.01
N LEU A 196 -9.77 44.30 -1.82
CA LEU A 196 -10.51 45.44 -2.33
C LEU A 196 -11.20 46.13 -1.14
N SER A 197 -10.40 46.81 -0.32
CA SER A 197 -10.85 47.86 0.61
C SER A 197 -9.83 48.99 0.60
#